data_AF-A0A849TBZ9-F1
#
_entry.id   AF-A0A849TBZ9-F1
#
_cell.length_a   1.000
_cell.length_b   1.000
_cell.length_c   1.000
_cell.angle_alpha   90.00
_cell.angle_beta   90.00
_cell.angle_gamma   90.00
#
_symmetry.space_group_name_H-M   'P 1'
#
loop_
_entity.id
_entity.type
_entity.pdbx_description
1 polymer ?
#
loop_
_entity_poly.entity_id
_entity_poly.type
_entity_poly.pdbx_seq_one_letter_code
_entity_poly.pdbx_strand_id
1 'polypeptide(L)'
;MKKNMFVFVVLLSAHAFASSSEPVPLLKQNLVSVEYFSNGKQSGCGVRATAENKDKLMLNALITVFLKDTGTTFGVVKVVARKAEMKKGVPLMKNGSPVYLNIGNVTKAWVKPDSAAQPKTYSRGSSHNDGYMETVDFAGTADLLMLMTQENFKIGFSFNTGQADQTFVFDQWMDRREGNAFAACMMNLGNVIDENKKKRSF
;
A
#
# COMPACT_ATOMS: atom_id res chain seq x y z
N MET A 1 -29.94 48.38 -27.72
CA MET A 1 -28.60 48.22 -27.13
C MET A 1 -28.54 46.91 -26.36
N LYS A 2 -27.40 46.22 -26.45
CA LYS A 2 -27.20 44.77 -26.24
C LYS A 2 -27.41 44.33 -24.79
N LYS A 3 -28.15 43.23 -24.60
CA LYS A 3 -28.18 42.44 -23.35
C LYS A 3 -26.90 41.61 -23.28
N ASN A 4 -26.04 41.88 -22.30
CA ASN A 4 -24.93 41.00 -21.96
C ASN A 4 -25.47 39.79 -21.20
N MET A 5 -25.58 38.66 -21.91
CA MET A 5 -25.82 37.35 -21.32
C MET A 5 -24.47 36.81 -20.81
N PHE A 6 -24.24 36.90 -19.51
CA PHE A 6 -23.15 36.19 -18.85
C PHE A 6 -23.50 34.70 -18.82
N VAL A 7 -22.88 33.91 -19.70
CA VAL A 7 -22.88 32.45 -19.59
C VAL A 7 -21.83 32.08 -18.55
N PHE A 8 -22.27 31.75 -17.34
CA PHE A 8 -21.45 31.03 -16.36
C PHE A 8 -21.24 29.61 -16.89
N VAL A 9 -20.11 29.36 -17.55
CA VAL A 9 -19.64 28.01 -17.81
C VAL A 9 -19.15 27.47 -16.47
N VAL A 10 -20.02 26.71 -15.79
CA VAL A 10 -19.62 25.89 -14.65
C VAL A 10 -18.67 24.83 -15.19
N LEU A 11 -17.37 25.03 -15.00
CA LEU A 11 -16.35 24.01 -15.16
C LEU A 11 -16.60 22.92 -14.10
N LEU A 12 -17.50 21.99 -14.40
CA LEU A 12 -17.57 20.70 -13.74
C LEU A 12 -16.37 19.88 -14.20
N SER A 13 -15.17 20.21 -13.70
CA SER A 13 -14.06 19.27 -13.64
C SER A 13 -14.29 18.31 -12.48
N ALA A 14 -15.49 17.71 -12.42
CA ALA A 14 -15.72 16.51 -11.65
C ALA A 14 -14.93 15.42 -12.36
N HIS A 15 -13.66 15.25 -11.98
CA HIS A 15 -13.09 13.92 -11.98
C HIS A 15 -13.94 13.14 -11.00
N ALA A 16 -15.07 12.64 -11.50
CA ALA A 16 -15.89 11.69 -10.82
C ALA A 16 -14.97 10.50 -10.58
N PHE A 17 -14.36 10.46 -9.40
CA PHE A 17 -14.06 9.21 -8.73
C PHE A 17 -15.42 8.54 -8.54
N ALA A 18 -15.94 7.94 -9.62
CA ALA A 18 -17.16 7.17 -9.51
C ALA A 18 -16.92 6.09 -8.46
N SER A 19 -17.98 5.87 -7.68
CA SER A 19 -18.05 5.10 -6.44
C SER A 19 -16.94 4.06 -6.30
N SER A 20 -16.11 4.18 -5.25
CA SER A 20 -15.31 3.03 -4.79
C SER A 20 -16.24 1.82 -4.66
N SER A 21 -15.79 0.65 -5.09
CA SER A 21 -16.45 -0.62 -4.76
C SER A 21 -16.86 -0.61 -3.29
N GLU A 22 -18.05 -1.10 -2.93
CA GLU A 22 -18.41 -1.24 -1.52
C GLU A 22 -17.27 -1.91 -0.73
N PRO A 23 -16.96 -1.44 0.48
CA PRO A 23 -15.89 -2.03 1.27
C PRO A 23 -16.13 -3.52 1.50
N VAL A 24 -15.07 -4.31 1.33
CA VAL A 24 -15.12 -5.77 1.46
C VAL A 24 -15.05 -6.15 2.94
N PRO A 25 -16.03 -6.87 3.51
CA PRO A 25 -15.94 -7.36 4.89
C PRO A 25 -14.77 -8.32 5.07
N LEU A 26 -13.92 -8.04 6.07
CA LEU A 26 -12.73 -8.84 6.36
C LEU A 26 -13.03 -9.89 7.43
N LEU A 27 -12.54 -11.12 7.21
CA LEU A 27 -12.52 -12.20 8.21
C LEU A 27 -11.30 -12.11 9.11
N LYS A 28 -10.16 -11.71 8.53
CA LYS A 28 -8.89 -11.57 9.22
C LYS A 28 -8.16 -10.38 8.64
N GLN A 29 -7.46 -9.66 9.49
CA GLN A 29 -6.50 -8.65 9.09
C GLN A 29 -5.31 -8.72 10.05
N ASN A 30 -4.16 -8.25 9.59
CA ASN A 30 -2.96 -8.13 10.40
C ASN A 30 -2.11 -6.99 9.87
N LEU A 31 -1.43 -6.31 10.77
CA LEU A 31 -0.56 -5.18 10.49
C LEU A 31 0.73 -5.33 11.29
N VAL A 32 1.83 -5.56 10.59
CA VAL A 32 3.13 -5.83 11.21
C VAL A 32 4.21 -4.93 10.66
N SER A 33 5.19 -4.63 11.50
CA SER A 33 6.41 -3.94 11.12
C SER A 33 7.31 -4.84 10.28
N VAL A 34 8.10 -4.23 9.39
CA VAL A 34 9.10 -4.93 8.58
C VAL A 34 10.40 -4.16 8.63
N GLU A 35 11.48 -4.85 8.98
CA GLU A 35 12.81 -4.27 9.12
C GLU A 35 13.76 -4.87 8.07
N TYR A 36 14.62 -4.04 7.51
CA TYR A 36 15.64 -4.43 6.55
C TYR A 36 17.00 -3.95 7.01
N PHE A 37 17.98 -4.85 6.94
CA PHE A 37 19.35 -4.58 7.33
C PHE A 37 20.29 -4.83 6.15
N SER A 38 21.30 -3.97 6.01
CA SER A 38 22.45 -4.14 5.11
C SER A 38 23.71 -3.90 5.91
N ASN A 39 24.65 -4.85 5.88
CA ASN A 39 25.93 -4.75 6.59
C ASN A 39 25.78 -4.38 8.08
N GLY A 40 24.78 -4.96 8.76
CA GLY A 40 24.50 -4.70 10.18
C GLY A 40 23.86 -3.34 10.50
N LYS A 41 23.56 -2.52 9.48
CA LYS A 41 22.86 -1.24 9.64
C LYS A 41 21.44 -1.31 9.11
N GLN A 42 20.55 -0.48 9.68
CA GLN A 42 19.21 -0.29 9.15
C GLN A 42 19.28 0.25 7.71
N SER A 43 18.72 -0.49 6.76
CA SER A 43 18.68 -0.14 5.33
C SER A 43 17.26 0.06 4.81
N GLY A 44 16.25 -0.33 5.59
CA GLY A 44 14.86 -0.04 5.27
C GLY A 44 13.89 -0.39 6.38
N CYS A 45 12.71 0.20 6.29
CA CYS A 45 11.61 0.03 7.23
C CYS A 45 10.30 -0.03 6.47
N GLY A 46 9.29 -0.67 7.03
CA GLY A 46 7.97 -0.65 6.44
C GLY A 46 6.92 -1.36 7.25
N VAL A 47 5.77 -1.52 6.61
CA VAL A 47 4.59 -2.13 7.17
C VAL A 47 4.07 -3.16 6.17
N ARG A 48 3.70 -4.33 6.69
CA ARG A 48 2.96 -5.36 5.95
C ARG A 48 1.54 -5.43 6.48
N ALA A 49 0.59 -5.11 5.61
CA ALA A 49 -0.84 -5.24 5.84
C ALA A 49 -1.35 -6.48 5.10
N THR A 50 -1.89 -7.44 5.84
CA THR A 50 -2.52 -8.64 5.24
C THR A 50 -3.98 -8.71 5.63
N ALA A 51 -4.84 -9.13 4.71
CA ALA A 51 -6.25 -9.32 5.00
C ALA A 51 -6.85 -10.48 4.21
N GLU A 52 -7.89 -11.12 4.75
CA GLU A 52 -8.67 -12.16 4.10
C GLU A 52 -10.15 -11.78 4.18
N ASN A 53 -10.88 -11.86 3.07
CA ASN A 53 -12.32 -11.66 3.04
C ASN A 53 -13.12 -12.98 3.07
N LYS A 54 -14.46 -12.87 3.14
CA LYS A 54 -15.38 -14.02 3.12
C LYS A 54 -15.24 -14.91 1.87
N ASP A 55 -14.81 -14.33 0.75
CA ASP A 55 -14.62 -15.01 -0.53
C ASP A 55 -13.23 -15.65 -0.68
N LYS A 56 -12.43 -15.70 0.40
CA LYS A 56 -11.07 -16.24 0.42
C LYS A 56 -10.11 -15.49 -0.51
N LEU A 57 -10.41 -14.24 -0.79
CA LEU A 57 -9.49 -13.29 -1.39
C LEU A 57 -8.55 -12.78 -0.28
N MET A 58 -7.27 -13.03 -0.47
CA MET A 58 -6.19 -12.61 0.41
C MET A 58 -5.45 -11.43 -0.21
N LEU A 59 -5.35 -10.36 0.56
CA LEU A 59 -4.52 -9.20 0.31
C LEU A 59 -3.22 -9.33 1.08
N ASN A 60 -2.10 -9.03 0.43
CA ASN A 60 -0.81 -8.79 1.07
C ASN A 60 -0.20 -7.52 0.47
N ALA A 61 -0.24 -6.44 1.24
CA ALA A 61 0.36 -5.17 0.89
C ALA A 61 1.63 -4.96 1.74
N LEU A 62 2.73 -4.63 1.07
CA LEU A 62 4.00 -4.27 1.67
C LEU A 62 4.36 -2.86 1.22
N ILE A 63 4.49 -1.95 2.17
CA ILE A 63 4.89 -0.57 1.92
C ILE A 63 6.17 -0.34 2.71
N THR A 64 7.22 0.10 2.04
CA THR A 64 8.54 0.20 2.64
C THR A 64 9.28 1.43 2.15
N VAL A 65 10.22 1.90 2.96
CA VAL A 65 11.22 2.90 2.62
C VAL A 65 12.60 2.32 2.80
N PHE A 66 13.53 2.73 1.94
CA PHE A 66 14.88 2.19 1.86
C PHE A 66 15.93 3.29 1.71
N LEU A 67 17.13 2.99 2.19
CA LEU A 67 18.39 3.65 1.91
C LEU A 67 19.32 2.67 1.19
N LYS A 68 19.79 3.04 -0.01
CA LYS A 68 20.84 2.29 -0.71
C LYS A 68 22.21 2.60 -0.11
N ASP A 69 23.17 1.70 -0.31
CA ASP A 69 24.58 1.94 0.01
C ASP A 69 25.13 3.17 -0.73
N THR A 70 24.55 3.51 -1.89
CA THR A 70 24.82 4.75 -2.64
C THR A 70 24.20 5.99 -2.01
N GLY A 71 23.74 5.94 -0.76
CA GLY A 71 23.11 7.06 -0.04
C GLY A 71 21.74 7.51 -0.61
N THR A 72 21.26 6.86 -1.67
CA THR A 72 19.98 7.20 -2.32
C THR A 72 18.83 6.61 -1.54
N THR A 73 17.82 7.41 -1.23
CA THR A 73 16.59 6.99 -0.55
C THR A 73 15.44 6.80 -1.52
N PHE A 74 14.59 5.80 -1.30
CA PHE A 74 13.40 5.54 -2.10
C PHE A 74 12.34 4.77 -1.30
N GLY A 75 11.09 4.81 -1.73
CA GLY A 75 10.01 3.96 -1.22
C GLY A 75 9.63 2.87 -2.20
N VAL A 76 8.97 1.83 -1.72
CA VAL A 76 8.36 0.78 -2.53
C VAL A 76 6.96 0.50 -1.99
N VAL A 77 6.01 0.41 -2.91
CA VAL A 77 4.66 -0.09 -2.62
C VAL A 77 4.46 -1.35 -3.43
N LYS A 78 4.13 -2.45 -2.75
CA LYS A 78 3.79 -3.72 -3.36
C LYS A 78 2.44 -4.20 -2.85
N VAL A 79 1.51 -4.48 -3.76
CA VAL A 79 0.18 -5.00 -3.43
C VAL A 79 -0.04 -6.29 -4.18
N VAL A 80 -0.25 -7.39 -3.45
CA VAL A 80 -0.47 -8.72 -4.00
C VAL A 80 -1.88 -9.17 -3.60
N ALA A 81 -2.64 -9.68 -4.57
CA ALA A 81 -3.96 -10.26 -4.35
C ALA A 81 -3.97 -11.70 -4.83
N ARG A 82 -4.42 -12.63 -3.99
CA ARG A 82 -4.53 -14.06 -4.34
C ARG A 82 -5.84 -14.63 -3.83
N LYS A 83 -6.48 -15.48 -4.61
CA LYS A 83 -7.70 -16.18 -4.21
C LYS A 83 -7.44 -17.67 -4.17
N ALA A 84 -7.67 -18.31 -3.02
CA ALA A 84 -7.51 -19.76 -2.91
C ALA A 84 -8.58 -20.48 -3.74
N GLU A 85 -8.19 -21.53 -4.46
CA GLU A 85 -9.14 -22.47 -5.04
C GLU A 85 -9.76 -23.31 -3.92
N MET A 86 -11.08 -23.45 -3.92
CA MET A 86 -11.82 -24.14 -2.86
C MET A 86 -12.46 -25.41 -3.41
N LYS A 87 -12.35 -26.52 -2.66
CA LYS A 87 -13.02 -27.80 -2.98
C LYS A 87 -13.81 -28.26 -1.76
N LYS A 88 -15.15 -28.30 -1.87
CA LYS A 88 -16.06 -28.66 -0.76
C LYS A 88 -15.85 -27.80 0.51
N GLY A 89 -15.60 -26.50 0.34
CA GLY A 89 -15.45 -25.56 1.45
C GLY A 89 -14.06 -25.51 2.10
N VAL A 90 -13.11 -26.36 1.68
CA VAL A 90 -11.72 -26.30 2.13
C VAL A 90 -10.77 -25.84 1.01
N PRO A 91 -9.67 -25.11 1.32
CA PRO A 91 -8.68 -24.76 0.32
C PRO A 91 -8.10 -26.01 -0.34
N LEU A 92 -8.04 -26.02 -1.66
CA LEU A 92 -7.37 -27.05 -2.41
C LEU A 92 -5.86 -26.92 -2.16
N MET A 93 -5.24 -28.01 -1.74
CA MET A 93 -3.80 -28.05 -1.46
C MET A 93 -3.08 -28.90 -2.51
N LYS A 94 -1.93 -28.43 -2.98
CA LYS A 94 -1.01 -29.17 -3.84
C LYS A 94 0.40 -29.05 -3.26
N ASN A 95 1.03 -30.19 -2.97
CA ASN A 95 2.37 -30.25 -2.36
C ASN A 95 2.51 -29.40 -1.08
N GLY A 96 1.48 -29.44 -0.21
CA GLY A 96 1.47 -28.68 1.05
C GLY A 96 1.22 -27.18 0.91
N SER A 97 0.98 -26.67 -0.29
CA SER A 97 0.66 -25.25 -0.53
C SER A 97 -0.76 -25.08 -1.08
N PRO A 98 -1.47 -23.97 -0.75
CA PRO A 98 -2.75 -23.65 -1.38
C PRO A 98 -2.59 -23.49 -2.89
N VAL A 99 -3.54 -24.03 -3.65
CA VAL A 99 -3.70 -23.73 -5.07
C VAL A 99 -4.45 -22.39 -5.18
N TYR A 100 -3.95 -21.50 -6.02
CA TYR A 100 -4.55 -20.19 -6.23
C TYR A 100 -5.23 -20.12 -7.61
N LEU A 101 -6.40 -19.48 -7.64
CA LEU A 101 -7.08 -19.13 -8.87
C LEU A 101 -6.32 -18.01 -9.59
N ASN A 102 -6.30 -18.06 -10.92
CA ASN A 102 -5.90 -16.91 -11.72
C ASN A 102 -7.01 -15.86 -11.67
N ILE A 103 -6.78 -14.76 -10.95
CA ILE A 103 -7.73 -13.65 -10.79
C ILE A 103 -7.35 -12.43 -11.62
N GLY A 104 -6.41 -12.59 -12.55
CA GLY A 104 -5.84 -11.49 -13.32
C GLY A 104 -4.72 -10.77 -12.57
N ASN A 105 -4.10 -9.83 -13.29
CA ASN A 105 -2.93 -9.09 -12.85
C ASN A 105 -3.36 -7.78 -12.20
N VAL A 106 -2.82 -7.45 -11.02
CA VAL A 106 -3.07 -6.14 -10.41
C VAL A 106 -2.35 -5.07 -11.24
N THR A 107 -3.10 -4.15 -11.83
CA THR A 107 -2.58 -3.08 -12.70
C THR A 107 -2.49 -1.73 -12.00
N LYS A 108 -3.26 -1.55 -10.93
CA LYS A 108 -3.30 -0.31 -10.14
C LYS A 108 -3.54 -0.63 -8.68
N ALA A 109 -2.93 0.13 -7.79
CA ALA A 109 -3.17 0.09 -6.36
C ALA A 109 -3.36 1.50 -5.80
N TRP A 110 -3.98 1.61 -4.64
CA TRP A 110 -4.03 2.86 -3.90
C TRP A 110 -4.15 2.60 -2.41
N VAL A 111 -3.71 3.57 -1.63
CA VAL A 111 -3.81 3.56 -0.17
C VAL A 111 -4.42 4.88 0.28
N LYS A 112 -5.37 4.82 1.21
CA LYS A 112 -6.03 6.00 1.77
C LYS A 112 -6.14 5.87 3.29
N PRO A 113 -5.24 6.51 4.04
CA PRO A 113 -5.45 6.77 5.47
C PRO A 113 -6.71 7.63 5.68
N ASP A 114 -7.41 7.47 6.80
CA ASP A 114 -8.68 8.18 7.06
C ASP A 114 -8.51 9.70 7.13
N SER A 115 -7.37 10.20 7.62
CA SER A 115 -7.04 11.63 7.61
C SER A 115 -6.76 12.19 6.21
N ALA A 116 -6.44 11.34 5.23
CA ALA A 116 -6.07 11.77 3.89
C ALA A 116 -7.30 12.18 3.07
N ALA A 117 -7.31 13.42 2.56
CA ALA A 117 -8.37 13.93 1.71
C ALA A 117 -8.55 13.09 0.42
N GLN A 118 -7.45 12.60 -0.16
CA GLN A 118 -7.42 11.83 -1.39
C GLN A 118 -6.54 10.58 -1.26
N PRO A 119 -6.86 9.48 -1.97
CA PRO A 119 -6.03 8.28 -1.97
C PRO A 119 -4.69 8.53 -2.68
N LYS A 120 -3.58 8.02 -2.12
CA LYS A 120 -2.31 7.93 -2.85
C LYS A 120 -2.42 6.79 -3.85
N THR A 121 -2.35 7.11 -5.13
CA THR A 121 -2.58 6.18 -6.24
C THR A 121 -1.26 5.76 -6.88
N TYR A 122 -1.18 4.48 -7.20
CA TYR A 122 -0.01 3.83 -7.79
C TYR A 122 -0.44 3.15 -9.09
N SER A 123 0.07 3.62 -10.23
CA SER A 123 -0.28 3.09 -11.55
C SER A 123 0.86 3.03 -12.57
N ARG A 124 2.11 3.34 -12.17
CA ARG A 124 3.30 3.34 -13.05
C ARG A 124 4.25 2.17 -12.80
N GLY A 125 3.84 1.25 -11.93
CA GLY A 125 4.60 0.10 -11.50
C GLY A 125 4.59 -1.06 -12.49
N SER A 126 5.32 -2.11 -12.15
CA SER A 126 5.29 -3.38 -12.87
C SER A 126 4.24 -4.31 -12.26
N SER A 127 3.42 -4.89 -13.12
CA SER A 127 2.54 -6.01 -12.75
C SER A 127 3.34 -7.31 -12.86
N HIS A 128 3.46 -8.05 -11.77
CA HIS A 128 4.07 -9.38 -11.74
C HIS A 128 3.04 -10.38 -11.22
N ASN A 129 2.49 -11.23 -12.11
CA ASN A 129 1.69 -12.48 -11.95
C ASN A 129 0.74 -12.72 -10.75
N ASP A 130 0.57 -11.75 -9.85
CA ASP A 130 -0.28 -11.75 -8.66
C ASP A 130 -0.19 -10.43 -7.87
N GLY A 131 0.71 -9.51 -8.24
CA GLY A 131 0.82 -8.23 -7.57
C GLY A 131 1.38 -7.09 -8.41
N TYR A 132 1.08 -5.90 -7.93
CA TYR A 132 1.54 -4.62 -8.42
C TYR A 132 2.72 -4.14 -7.57
N MET A 133 3.77 -3.59 -8.19
CA MET A 133 4.89 -2.99 -7.46
C MET A 133 5.34 -1.68 -8.11
N GLU A 134 5.49 -0.62 -7.31
CA GLU A 134 6.00 0.67 -7.77
C GLU A 134 7.09 1.21 -6.82
N THR A 135 8.16 1.74 -7.41
CA THR A 135 9.15 2.55 -6.70
C THR A 135 8.62 3.98 -6.61
N VAL A 136 8.59 4.52 -5.40
CA VAL A 136 7.98 5.81 -5.08
C VAL A 136 8.96 6.70 -4.31
N ASP A 137 8.57 7.93 -4.06
CA ASP A 137 9.37 8.88 -3.29
C ASP A 137 9.50 8.44 -1.82
N PHE A 138 10.65 8.73 -1.20
CA PHE A 138 10.90 8.32 0.18
C PHE A 138 10.02 9.07 1.19
N ALA A 139 10.00 10.41 1.12
CA ALA A 139 9.38 11.25 2.15
C ALA A 139 7.87 10.99 2.26
N GLY A 140 7.14 11.08 1.16
CA GLY A 140 5.70 10.83 1.15
C GLY A 140 5.33 9.35 1.35
N THR A 141 6.30 8.43 1.32
CA THR A 141 6.07 7.02 1.72
C THR A 141 6.32 6.83 3.20
N ALA A 142 7.32 7.50 3.77
CA ALA A 142 7.54 7.56 5.21
C ALA A 142 6.32 8.16 5.93
N ASP A 143 5.78 9.27 5.41
CA ASP A 143 4.57 9.90 5.95
C ASP A 143 3.36 8.97 5.89
N LEU A 144 3.17 8.27 4.76
CA LEU A 144 2.12 7.27 4.61
C LEU A 144 2.25 6.15 5.64
N LEU A 145 3.46 5.63 5.85
CA LEU A 145 3.71 4.58 6.82
C LEU A 145 3.36 5.03 8.23
N MET A 146 3.74 6.25 8.61
CA MET A 146 3.38 6.81 9.92
C MET A 146 1.87 6.85 10.11
N LEU A 147 1.12 7.38 9.13
CA LEU A 147 -0.34 7.43 9.18
C LEU A 147 -0.95 6.03 9.33
N MET A 148 -0.51 5.06 8.53
CA MET A 148 -1.01 3.68 8.61
C MET A 148 -0.82 3.01 9.97
N THR A 149 0.14 3.46 10.79
CA THR A 149 0.33 2.94 12.15
C THR A 149 -0.52 3.64 13.21
N GLN A 150 -1.15 4.76 12.88
CA GLN A 150 -1.83 5.67 13.82
C GLN A 150 -3.33 5.83 13.56
N GLU A 151 -3.83 5.33 12.44
CA GLU A 151 -5.24 5.44 12.10
C GLU A 151 -5.69 4.29 11.20
N ASN A 152 -7.00 4.18 11.06
CA ASN A 152 -7.60 3.30 10.08
C ASN A 152 -7.21 3.76 8.68
N PHE A 153 -7.11 2.80 7.76
CA PHE A 153 -6.79 3.08 6.38
C PHE A 153 -7.47 2.08 5.45
N LYS A 154 -7.47 2.43 4.17
CA LYS A 154 -8.06 1.61 3.12
C LYS A 154 -6.99 1.28 2.09
N ILE A 155 -6.98 0.04 1.63
CA ILE A 155 -6.16 -0.40 0.51
C ILE A 155 -7.11 -0.89 -0.58
N GLY A 156 -6.99 -0.33 -1.77
CA GLY A 156 -7.70 -0.85 -2.92
C GLY A 156 -6.78 -1.16 -4.08
N PHE A 157 -7.26 -2.02 -4.95
CA PHE A 157 -6.54 -2.43 -6.15
C PHE A 157 -7.50 -2.71 -7.29
N SER A 158 -6.95 -2.74 -8.50
CA SER A 158 -7.68 -3.03 -9.73
C SER A 158 -6.92 -4.05 -10.57
N PHE A 159 -7.64 -4.98 -11.16
CA PHE A 159 -7.18 -5.91 -12.19
C PHE A 159 -7.26 -5.29 -13.60
N ASN A 160 -8.08 -4.25 -13.79
CA ASN A 160 -8.26 -3.53 -15.06
C ASN A 160 -7.80 -2.06 -14.97
N THR A 161 -7.69 -1.35 -16.10
CA THR A 161 -7.23 0.06 -16.16
C THR A 161 -8.22 1.10 -15.56
N GLY A 162 -9.29 0.65 -14.90
CA GLY A 162 -10.37 1.46 -14.33
C GLY A 162 -10.28 1.74 -12.81
N GLN A 163 -11.44 1.64 -12.15
CA GLN A 163 -11.65 1.88 -10.71
C GLN A 163 -11.14 0.73 -9.83
N ALA A 164 -11.15 0.91 -8.51
CA ALA A 164 -10.82 -0.16 -7.57
C ALA A 164 -11.83 -1.30 -7.71
N ASP A 165 -11.38 -2.45 -8.20
CA ASP A 165 -12.21 -3.66 -8.25
C ASP A 165 -12.51 -4.17 -6.84
N GLN A 166 -11.61 -3.92 -5.89
CA GLN A 166 -11.73 -4.34 -4.49
C GLN A 166 -11.14 -3.28 -3.55
N THR A 167 -11.79 -3.08 -2.41
CA THR A 167 -11.35 -2.19 -1.33
C THR A 167 -11.38 -2.92 0.01
N PHE A 168 -10.22 -3.00 0.66
CA PHE A 168 -10.03 -3.57 1.98
C PHE A 168 -9.93 -2.44 3.01
N VAL A 169 -10.75 -2.51 4.05
CA VAL A 169 -10.73 -1.54 5.17
C VAL A 169 -9.97 -2.16 6.32
N PHE A 170 -8.88 -1.50 6.71
CA PHE A 170 -8.11 -1.87 7.88
C PHE A 170 -8.56 -0.99 9.04
N ASP A 171 -9.26 -1.59 9.99
CA ASP A 171 -9.73 -0.96 11.24
C ASP A 171 -8.99 -1.51 12.48
N GLN A 172 -7.91 -2.27 12.25
CA GLN A 172 -6.98 -2.69 13.29
C GLN A 172 -5.74 -1.81 13.35
N TRP A 173 -5.38 -1.48 14.58
CA TRP A 173 -4.18 -0.76 14.92
C TRP A 173 -3.01 -1.73 14.97
N MET A 174 -1.83 -1.22 14.62
CA MET A 174 -0.59 -1.94 14.89
C MET A 174 -0.50 -2.18 16.40
N ASP A 175 -0.26 -3.43 16.82
CA ASP A 175 -0.13 -3.69 18.25
C ASP A 175 1.07 -2.93 18.85
N ARG A 176 1.08 -2.74 20.16
CA ARG A 176 2.12 -1.92 20.82
C ARG A 176 3.53 -2.42 20.56
N ARG A 177 3.74 -3.73 20.45
CA ARG A 177 5.07 -4.31 20.21
C ARG A 177 5.52 -3.99 18.79
N GLU A 178 4.65 -4.23 17.81
CA GLU A 178 4.91 -3.93 16.40
C GLU A 178 5.09 -2.42 16.18
N GLY A 179 4.28 -1.59 16.84
CA GLY A 179 4.38 -0.13 16.78
C GLY A 179 5.71 0.38 17.32
N ASN A 180 6.18 -0.17 18.44
CA ASN A 180 7.50 0.15 18.99
C ASN A 180 8.63 -0.30 18.06
N ALA A 181 8.53 -1.49 17.46
CA ALA A 181 9.50 -2.00 16.51
C ALA A 181 9.59 -1.11 15.26
N PHE A 182 8.44 -0.73 14.71
CA PHE A 182 8.37 0.20 13.58
C PHE A 182 8.98 1.58 13.92
N ALA A 183 8.64 2.15 15.07
CA ALA A 183 9.20 3.44 15.50
C ALA A 183 10.72 3.38 15.67
N ALA A 184 11.24 2.31 16.29
CA ALA A 184 12.68 2.08 16.43
C ALA A 184 13.37 1.93 15.07
N CYS A 185 12.76 1.18 14.15
CA CYS A 185 13.25 1.04 12.79
C CYS A 185 13.40 2.40 12.11
N MET A 186 12.34 3.21 12.09
CA MET A 186 12.33 4.52 11.42
C MET A 186 13.36 5.48 12.02
N MET A 187 13.52 5.48 13.35
CA MET A 187 14.54 6.27 14.05
C MET A 187 15.96 5.84 13.65
N ASN A 188 16.24 4.54 13.65
CA ASN A 188 17.54 4.00 13.26
C ASN A 188 17.86 4.29 11.79
N LEU A 189 16.87 4.15 10.90
CA LEU A 189 17.03 4.48 9.49
C LEU A 189 17.35 5.97 9.31
N GLY A 190 16.66 6.86 10.03
CA GLY A 190 16.94 8.30 10.04
C GLY A 190 18.39 8.61 10.44
N ASN A 191 18.88 8.00 11.53
CA ASN A 191 20.27 8.14 11.97
C ASN A 191 21.27 7.71 10.88
N VAL A 192 21.04 6.57 10.23
CA VAL A 192 21.92 6.07 9.16
C VAL A 192 21.89 6.98 7.91
N ILE A 193 20.72 7.55 7.58
CA ILE A 193 20.59 8.53 6.50
C ILE A 193 21.43 9.78 6.80
N ASP A 194 21.34 10.31 8.01
CA ASP A 194 22.05 11.53 8.39
C ASP A 194 23.58 11.32 8.51
N GLU A 195 24.02 10.15 8.98
CA GLU A 195 25.42 9.73 8.90
C GLU A 195 25.93 9.73 7.45
N ASN A 196 25.15 9.19 6.51
CA ASN A 196 25.52 9.14 5.09
C ASN A 196 25.61 10.53 4.47
N LYS A 197 24.71 11.46 4.82
CA LYS A 197 24.78 12.85 4.35
C LYS A 197 26.05 13.55 4.82
N LYS A 198 26.42 13.37 6.10
CA LYS A 198 27.65 13.96 6.67
C LYS A 198 28.90 13.47 5.95
N LYS A 199 29.00 12.17 5.65
CA LYS A 199 30.14 11.59 4.91
C LYS A 199 30.34 12.14 3.50
N ARG A 200 29.29 12.69 2.88
CA ARG A 200 29.34 13.25 1.51
C ARG A 200 29.66 14.73 1.47
N SER A 201 29.70 15.38 2.63
CA SER A 201 29.93 16.82 2.77
C SER A 201 31.41 17.16 3.05
N PHE A 202 32.27 16.14 3.12
CA PHE A 202 33.73 16.20 3.23
C PHE A 202 34.35 15.56 1.99
#